data_AF-A0A1V0BBW1-F1
#
_entry.id   AF-A0A1V0BBW1-F1
#
_cell.length_a   1.000
_cell.length_b   1.000
_cell.length_c   1.000
_cell.angle_alpha   90.00
_cell.angle_beta   90.00
_cell.angle_gamma   90.00
#
_symmetry.space_group_name_H-M   'P 1'
#
loop_
_entity.id
_entity.type
_entity.pdbx_description
1 polymer ?
#
loop_
_entity_poly.entity_id
_entity_poly.type
_entity_poly.pdbx_seq_one_letter_code
_entity_poly.pdbx_strand_id
1 'polypeptide(L)'
;MLVPVVVIFYLFILKSNFNINLFISDKNSHLIKIFLFQSFPFFVGVVAMIFFKKMDKILIKNVISEAEYSMYVVASQIYENFSFVGVLVLTVLGPALVYSKKNLNEVELGVSKIIKFQFLLYILICLFCYFFMSDFINIVFGREYANSISYIYLFVCLIFLVFIDESISMLYLKYKKGNIFFLKWVIMVIVFILFYFILFKNYFANGLIFSYFGAYSFILAFHYFLIKIKKVLDF
;
A
#
# COMPACT_ATOMS: atom_id res chain seq x y z
N MET A 1 -7.24 -11.21 -11.58
CA MET A 1 -7.35 -11.22 -10.10
C MET A 1 -8.79 -11.31 -9.58
N LEU A 2 -9.81 -10.74 -10.23
CA LEU A 2 -11.21 -10.88 -9.79
C LEU A 2 -11.80 -12.28 -10.04
N VAL A 3 -11.41 -12.93 -11.13
CA VAL A 3 -11.90 -14.27 -11.51
C VAL A 3 -11.71 -15.33 -10.40
N PRO A 4 -10.53 -15.47 -9.76
CA PRO A 4 -10.38 -16.44 -8.67
C PRO A 4 -11.26 -16.13 -7.45
N VAL A 5 -11.52 -14.85 -7.13
CA VAL A 5 -12.42 -14.49 -6.02
C VAL A 5 -13.86 -14.89 -6.34
N VAL A 6 -14.32 -14.62 -7.57
CA VAL A 6 -15.66 -15.01 -8.03
C VAL A 6 -15.80 -16.53 -8.09
N VAL A 7 -14.77 -17.25 -8.55
CA VAL A 7 -14.77 -18.71 -8.63
C VAL A 7 -14.71 -19.34 -7.24
N ILE A 8 -13.94 -18.79 -6.29
CA ILE A 8 -13.94 -19.26 -4.90
C ILE A 8 -15.31 -19.00 -4.25
N PHE A 9 -15.92 -17.84 -4.51
CA PHE A 9 -17.25 -17.52 -4.01
C PHE A 9 -18.31 -18.46 -4.62
N TYR A 10 -18.21 -18.76 -5.91
CA TYR A 10 -19.10 -19.65 -6.64
C TYR A 10 -18.94 -21.12 -6.20
N LEU A 11 -17.70 -21.59 -6.02
CA LEU A 11 -17.40 -22.93 -5.50
C LEU A 11 -17.76 -23.07 -4.01
N PHE A 12 -17.66 -22.00 -3.23
CA PHE A 12 -18.12 -21.96 -1.84
C PHE A 12 -19.65 -22.09 -1.77
N ILE A 13 -20.39 -21.46 -2.70
CA ILE A 13 -21.84 -21.61 -2.83
C ILE A 13 -22.23 -23.02 -3.29
N LEU A 14 -21.50 -23.62 -4.23
CA LEU A 14 -21.82 -24.94 -4.79
C LEU A 14 -21.45 -26.13 -3.88
N LYS A 15 -20.34 -26.05 -3.13
CA LYS A 15 -19.86 -27.14 -2.26
C LYS A 15 -20.56 -27.17 -0.90
N SER A 16 -21.27 -26.10 -0.57
CA SER A 16 -21.96 -25.94 0.68
C SER A 16 -23.42 -26.34 0.52
N ASN A 17 -23.79 -27.56 0.94
CA ASN A 17 -25.17 -27.91 1.31
C ASN A 17 -25.60 -27.15 2.59
N PHE A 18 -25.31 -25.85 2.66
CA PHE A 18 -25.91 -24.99 3.66
C PHE A 18 -27.28 -24.57 3.13
N ASN A 19 -28.32 -25.05 3.80
CA ASN A 19 -29.54 -24.29 3.95
C ASN A 19 -29.15 -22.96 4.61
N ILE A 20 -28.81 -21.95 3.79
CA ILE A 20 -28.73 -20.58 4.27
C ILE A 20 -30.18 -20.18 4.52
N ASN A 21 -30.66 -20.45 5.73
CA ASN A 21 -31.69 -19.62 6.31
C ASN A 21 -31.09 -18.21 6.38
N LEU A 22 -31.29 -17.43 5.31
CA LEU A 22 -31.08 -15.98 5.26
C LEU A 22 -32.04 -15.24 6.21
N PHE A 23 -32.83 -15.96 7.00
CA PHE A 23 -33.40 -15.49 8.25
C PHE A 23 -32.29 -15.28 9.29
N ILE A 24 -31.51 -14.23 9.05
CA ILE A 24 -30.89 -13.45 10.12
C ILE A 24 -32.04 -13.10 11.06
N SER A 25 -32.11 -13.78 12.20
CA SER A 25 -33.05 -13.47 13.26
C SER A 25 -33.04 -11.96 13.49
N ASP A 26 -34.23 -11.33 13.39
CA ASP A 26 -34.47 -9.88 13.43
C ASP A 26 -33.78 -9.16 14.61
N LYS A 27 -33.34 -9.91 15.62
CA LYS A 27 -32.73 -9.43 16.86
C LYS A 27 -31.36 -8.76 16.69
N ASN A 28 -30.61 -8.99 15.60
CA ASN A 28 -29.25 -8.44 15.41
C ASN A 28 -29.10 -7.45 14.25
N SER A 29 -30.20 -7.02 13.62
CA SER A 29 -30.19 -6.07 12.49
C SER A 29 -29.45 -4.76 12.81
N HIS A 30 -29.53 -4.31 14.06
CA HIS A 30 -28.84 -3.12 14.56
C HIS A 30 -27.31 -3.27 14.58
N LEU A 31 -26.79 -4.42 15.02
CA LEU A 31 -25.35 -4.69 15.05
C LEU A 31 -24.76 -4.74 13.63
N ILE A 32 -25.48 -5.38 12.69
CA ILE A 32 -25.06 -5.45 11.29
C ILE A 32 -24.96 -4.04 10.68
N LYS A 33 -25.97 -3.20 10.90
CA LYS A 33 -25.94 -1.80 10.45
C LYS A 33 -24.74 -1.05 11.03
N ILE A 34 -24.48 -1.19 12.34
CA ILE A 34 -23.32 -0.54 12.99
C ILE A 34 -22.00 -1.00 12.36
N PHE A 35 -21.80 -2.32 12.21
CA PHE A 35 -20.55 -2.84 11.63
C PHE A 35 -20.36 -2.41 10.18
N LEU A 36 -21.42 -2.38 9.37
CA LEU A 36 -21.36 -1.90 7.99
C LEU A 36 -21.01 -0.41 7.95
N PHE A 37 -21.66 0.43 8.75
CA PHE A 37 -21.36 1.87 8.81
C PHE A 37 -19.94 2.15 9.31
N GLN A 38 -19.44 1.39 10.29
CA GLN A 38 -18.06 1.55 10.79
C GLN A 38 -17.00 1.06 9.79
N SER A 39 -17.32 0.03 8.99
CA SER A 39 -16.39 -0.56 8.02
C SER A 39 -16.39 0.17 6.67
N PHE A 40 -17.47 0.90 6.36
CA PHE A 40 -17.62 1.58 5.08
C PHE A 40 -16.49 2.58 4.77
N PRO A 41 -16.06 3.47 5.69
CA PRO A 41 -14.93 4.35 5.44
C PRO A 41 -13.62 3.60 5.15
N PHE A 42 -13.37 2.47 5.83
CA PHE A 42 -12.21 1.63 5.53
C PHE A 42 -12.30 1.03 4.14
N PHE A 43 -13.47 0.52 3.74
CA PHE A 43 -13.68 -0.04 2.41
C PHE A 43 -13.39 1.00 1.33
N VAL A 44 -13.97 2.20 1.43
CA VAL A 44 -13.71 3.28 0.47
C VAL A 44 -12.23 3.69 0.49
N GLY A 45 -11.59 3.71 1.66
CA GLY A 45 -10.15 3.93 1.79
C GLY A 45 -9.31 2.87 1.07
N VAL A 46 -9.69 1.60 1.13
CA VAL A 46 -9.01 0.51 0.40
C VAL A 46 -9.19 0.66 -1.11
N VAL A 47 -10.39 1.07 -1.58
CA VAL A 47 -10.61 1.36 -3.00
C VAL A 47 -9.71 2.51 -3.46
N ALA A 48 -9.64 3.59 -2.68
CA ALA A 48 -8.76 4.73 -2.97
C ALA A 48 -7.28 4.32 -2.96
N MET A 49 -6.86 3.44 -2.05
CA MET A 49 -5.51 2.86 -2.03
C MET A 49 -5.19 2.11 -3.32
N ILE A 50 -6.08 1.20 -3.74
CA ILE A 50 -5.86 0.39 -4.94
C ILE A 50 -5.77 1.30 -6.16
N PHE A 51 -6.66 2.30 -6.24
CA PHE A 51 -6.63 3.30 -7.29
C PHE A 51 -5.27 4.02 -7.32
N PHE A 52 -4.82 4.57 -6.18
CA PHE A 52 -3.52 5.22 -6.05
C PHE A 52 -2.34 4.34 -6.49
N LYS A 53 -2.31 3.08 -6.04
CA LYS A 53 -1.25 2.11 -6.36
C LYS A 53 -1.25 1.65 -7.83
N LYS A 54 -2.30 1.95 -8.61
CA LYS A 54 -2.42 1.59 -10.04
C LYS A 54 -2.54 2.78 -10.97
N MET A 55 -2.57 3.99 -10.41
CA MET A 55 -2.81 5.23 -11.14
C MET A 55 -1.68 5.55 -12.11
N ASP A 56 -0.43 5.25 -11.71
CA ASP A 56 0.77 5.41 -12.53
C ASP A 56 0.63 4.76 -13.91
N LYS A 57 0.29 3.48 -13.96
CA LYS A 57 0.14 2.69 -15.20
C LYS A 57 -0.95 3.27 -16.10
N ILE A 58 -2.03 3.79 -15.52
CA ILE A 58 -3.12 4.42 -16.26
C ILE A 58 -2.65 5.73 -16.89
N LEU A 59 -1.88 6.54 -16.15
CA LEU A 59 -1.42 7.85 -16.61
C LEU A 59 -0.39 7.78 -17.74
N ILE A 60 0.52 6.79 -17.73
CA ILE A 60 1.57 6.69 -18.75
C ILE A 60 1.16 5.98 -20.02
N LYS A 61 0.15 5.11 -19.97
CA LYS A 61 -0.11 4.12 -21.04
C LYS A 61 -0.20 4.74 -22.43
N ASN A 62 -0.76 5.95 -22.53
CA ASN A 62 -0.98 6.62 -23.82
C ASN A 62 -0.04 7.81 -24.04
N VAL A 63 0.96 8.03 -23.17
CA VAL A 63 1.80 9.23 -23.17
C VAL A 63 3.25 8.92 -23.52
N ILE A 64 3.72 7.71 -23.23
CA ILE A 64 5.07 7.23 -23.59
C ILE A 64 4.98 6.12 -24.64
N SER A 65 6.13 5.80 -25.26
CA SER A 65 6.20 4.70 -26.23
C SER A 65 5.86 3.34 -25.60
N GLU A 66 5.32 2.40 -26.38
CA GLU A 66 4.98 1.06 -25.88
C GLU A 66 6.20 0.34 -25.28
N ALA A 67 7.38 0.48 -25.90
CA ALA A 67 8.62 -0.11 -25.40
C ALA A 67 9.01 0.44 -24.01
N GLU A 68 8.99 1.77 -23.84
CA GLU A 68 9.29 2.40 -22.55
C GLU A 68 8.22 2.06 -21.50
N TYR A 69 6.95 1.99 -21.90
CA TYR A 69 5.85 1.56 -21.05
C TYR A 69 6.08 0.14 -20.51
N SER A 70 6.44 -0.80 -21.37
CA SER A 70 6.72 -2.17 -20.94
C SER A 70 7.90 -2.23 -19.97
N MET A 71 8.96 -1.44 -20.20
CA MET A 71 10.10 -1.34 -19.29
C MET A 71 9.68 -0.81 -17.91
N TYR A 72 8.85 0.23 -17.86
CA TYR A 72 8.31 0.78 -16.62
C TYR A 72 7.40 -0.21 -15.90
N VAL A 73 6.54 -0.92 -16.62
CA VAL A 73 5.62 -1.92 -16.04
C VAL A 73 6.40 -3.05 -15.37
N VAL A 74 7.48 -3.53 -15.98
CA VAL A 74 8.38 -4.52 -15.36
C VAL A 74 8.98 -3.99 -14.06
N ALA A 75 9.52 -2.78 -14.09
CA ALA A 75 10.12 -2.15 -12.90
C ALA A 75 9.10 -1.96 -11.76
N SER A 76 7.92 -1.43 -12.08
CA SER A 76 6.83 -1.22 -11.11
C SER A 76 6.30 -2.52 -10.53
N GLN A 77 6.24 -3.61 -11.32
CA GLN A 77 5.83 -4.93 -10.82
C GLN A 77 6.83 -5.47 -9.80
N ILE A 78 8.13 -5.35 -10.07
CA ILE A 78 9.17 -5.77 -9.11
C ILE A 78 9.08 -4.94 -7.83
N TYR A 79 8.92 -3.61 -7.95
CA TYR A 79 8.68 -2.72 -6.83
C TYR A 79 7.45 -3.08 -5.98
N GLU A 80 6.32 -3.39 -6.62
CA GLU A 80 5.09 -3.81 -5.92
C GLU A 80 5.34 -5.08 -5.10
N ASN A 81 6.09 -6.04 -5.65
CA ASN A 81 6.45 -7.28 -4.96
C ASN A 81 7.34 -7.05 -3.73
N PHE A 82 8.36 -6.19 -3.85
CA PHE A 82 9.20 -5.85 -2.69
C PHE A 82 8.46 -5.02 -1.65
N SER A 83 7.59 -4.11 -2.09
CA SER A 83 6.74 -3.33 -1.18
C SER A 83 5.78 -4.22 -0.39
N PHE A 84 5.28 -5.31 -0.99
CA PHE A 84 4.42 -6.28 -0.31
C PHE A 84 5.10 -6.96 0.90
N VAL A 85 6.43 -7.03 0.94
CA VAL A 85 7.17 -7.53 2.11
C VAL A 85 6.83 -6.72 3.37
N GLY A 86 6.65 -5.40 3.24
CA GLY A 86 6.25 -4.53 4.35
C GLY A 86 4.92 -4.95 4.97
N VAL A 87 3.93 -5.24 4.13
CA VAL A 87 2.62 -5.77 4.54
C VAL A 87 2.75 -7.12 5.26
N LEU A 88 3.59 -8.03 4.74
CA LEU A 88 3.84 -9.33 5.39
C LEU A 88 4.43 -9.18 6.80
N VAL A 89 5.31 -8.20 7.01
CA VAL A 89 5.82 -7.90 8.36
C VAL A 89 4.68 -7.49 9.28
N LEU A 90 3.76 -6.64 8.81
CA LEU A 90 2.64 -6.15 9.62
C LEU A 90 1.62 -7.25 9.93
N THR A 91 1.37 -8.19 9.02
CA THR A 91 0.46 -9.30 9.29
C THR A 91 1.00 -10.25 10.35
N VAL A 92 2.31 -10.48 10.38
CA VAL A 92 2.98 -11.35 11.36
C VAL A 92 3.22 -10.64 12.69
N LEU A 93 3.84 -9.45 12.66
CA LEU A 93 4.29 -8.75 13.87
C LEU A 93 3.26 -7.78 14.44
N GLY A 94 2.33 -7.27 13.62
CA GLY A 94 1.31 -6.31 14.03
C GLY A 94 0.45 -6.81 15.20
N PRO A 95 -0.11 -8.03 15.15
CA PRO A 95 -0.86 -8.61 16.27
C PRO A 95 -0.06 -8.70 17.57
N ALA A 96 1.18 -9.17 17.50
CA ALA A 96 2.03 -9.41 18.66
C ALA A 96 2.53 -8.10 19.30
N LEU A 97 2.96 -7.13 18.48
CA LEU A 97 3.65 -5.94 18.94
C LEU A 97 2.74 -4.73 19.11
N VAL A 98 1.61 -4.65 18.39
CA VAL A 98 0.76 -3.46 18.35
C VAL A 98 -0.67 -3.75 18.74
N TYR A 99 -1.38 -4.67 18.10
CA TYR A 99 -2.81 -4.87 18.39
C TYR A 99 -3.09 -5.44 19.78
N SER A 100 -2.17 -6.24 20.34
CA SER A 100 -2.29 -6.79 21.70
C SER A 100 -2.11 -5.77 22.83
N LYS A 101 -1.53 -4.60 22.54
CA LYS A 101 -1.11 -3.62 23.56
C LYS A 101 -2.24 -2.65 23.90
N LYS A 102 -2.44 -2.35 25.19
CA LYS A 102 -3.46 -1.39 25.66
C LYS A 102 -2.87 0.00 25.89
N ASN A 103 -1.69 0.06 26.49
CA ASN A 103 -1.02 1.31 26.84
C ASN A 103 -0.41 1.97 25.60
N LEU A 104 -0.61 3.29 25.44
CA LEU A 104 -0.04 4.09 24.35
C LEU A 104 1.46 3.82 24.14
N ASN A 105 2.24 3.94 25.21
CA ASN A 105 3.70 3.84 25.16
C ASN A 105 4.15 2.47 24.62
N GLU A 106 3.43 1.40 24.96
CA GLU A 106 3.72 0.06 24.44
C GLU A 106 3.38 -0.06 22.95
N VAL A 107 2.32 0.62 22.49
CA VAL A 107 1.97 0.69 21.06
C VAL A 107 3.07 1.39 20.28
N GLU A 108 3.50 2.56 20.74
CA GLU A 108 4.54 3.37 20.09
C GLU A 108 5.87 2.62 20.03
N LEU A 109 6.26 1.94 21.12
CA LEU A 109 7.42 1.07 21.14
C LEU A 109 7.27 -0.11 20.17
N GLY A 110 6.08 -0.70 20.08
CA GLY A 110 5.76 -1.77 19.13
C GLY A 110 5.92 -1.31 17.67
N VAL A 111 5.35 -0.16 17.31
CA VAL A 111 5.51 0.44 15.97
C VAL A 111 6.97 0.78 15.69
N SER A 112 7.69 1.36 16.66
CA SER A 112 9.12 1.66 16.51
C SER A 112 9.95 0.41 16.22
N LYS A 113 9.67 -0.70 16.91
CA LYS A 113 10.34 -1.99 16.64
C LYS A 113 10.05 -2.50 15.24
N ILE A 114 8.82 -2.40 14.77
CA ILE A 114 8.44 -2.80 13.40
C ILE A 114 9.17 -1.94 12.37
N ILE A 115 9.19 -0.62 12.53
CA ILE A 115 9.89 0.29 11.61
C ILE A 115 11.39 -0.02 11.57
N LYS A 116 12.03 -0.27 12.72
CA LYS A 116 13.44 -0.68 12.78
C LYS A 116 13.69 -2.00 12.04
N PHE A 117 12.80 -2.97 12.19
CA PHE A 117 12.89 -4.24 11.47
C PHE A 117 12.69 -4.08 9.96
N GLN A 118 11.70 -3.30 9.55
CA GLN A 118 11.48 -2.95 8.14
C GLN A 118 12.65 -2.18 7.54
N PHE A 119 13.34 -1.33 8.31
CA PHE A 119 14.55 -0.66 7.87
C PHE A 119 15.69 -1.65 7.58
N LEU A 120 15.87 -2.66 8.44
CA LEU A 120 16.84 -3.73 8.19
C LEU A 120 16.49 -4.51 6.92
N LEU A 121 15.21 -4.84 6.71
CA LEU A 121 14.75 -5.48 5.48
C LEU A 121 14.96 -4.59 4.26
N TYR A 122 14.72 -3.29 4.36
CA TYR A 122 14.97 -2.34 3.30
C TYR A 122 16.45 -2.33 2.89
N ILE A 123 17.38 -2.33 3.85
CA ILE A 123 18.82 -2.43 3.53
C ILE A 123 19.13 -3.73 2.78
N LEU A 124 18.57 -4.86 3.21
CA LEU A 124 18.74 -6.14 2.51
C LEU A 124 18.18 -6.10 1.09
N ILE A 125 17.01 -5.48 0.89
CA ILE A 125 16.42 -5.28 -0.44
C ILE A 125 17.32 -4.40 -1.30
N CYS A 126 17.85 -3.29 -0.77
CA CYS A 126 18.77 -2.43 -1.50
C CYS A 126 20.04 -3.17 -1.93
N LEU A 127 20.65 -3.93 -1.03
CA LEU A 127 21.83 -4.75 -1.33
C LEU A 127 21.50 -5.80 -2.40
N PHE A 128 20.38 -6.51 -2.24
CA PHE A 128 19.93 -7.49 -3.22
C PHE A 128 19.71 -6.86 -4.60
N CYS A 129 19.01 -5.72 -4.66
CA CYS A 129 18.76 -5.02 -5.91
C CYS A 129 20.04 -4.49 -6.56
N TYR A 130 21.01 -4.01 -5.76
CA TYR A 130 22.26 -3.49 -6.28
C TYR A 130 23.12 -4.59 -6.93
N PHE A 131 23.24 -5.75 -6.28
CA PHE A 131 24.12 -6.82 -6.76
C PHE A 131 23.46 -7.75 -7.79
N PHE A 132 22.18 -8.06 -7.65
CA PHE A 132 21.54 -9.16 -8.38
C PHE A 132 20.44 -8.73 -9.35
N MET A 133 19.98 -7.48 -9.33
CA MET A 133 18.80 -7.09 -10.12
C MET A 133 19.06 -7.18 -11.63
N SER A 134 20.25 -6.83 -12.11
CA SER A 134 20.56 -6.90 -13.54
C SER A 134 20.44 -8.32 -14.08
N ASP A 135 21.05 -9.28 -13.40
CA ASP A 135 20.95 -10.70 -13.76
C ASP A 135 19.52 -11.22 -13.63
N PHE A 136 18.83 -10.83 -12.56
CA PHE A 136 17.43 -11.22 -12.33
C PHE A 136 16.52 -10.76 -13.48
N ILE A 137 16.63 -9.51 -13.94
CA ILE A 137 15.83 -9.01 -15.07
C ILE A 137 16.13 -9.79 -16.34
N ASN A 138 17.41 -10.00 -16.63
CA ASN A 138 17.84 -10.69 -17.84
C ASN A 138 17.35 -12.15 -17.89
N ILE A 139 17.28 -12.82 -16.73
CA ILE A 139 16.82 -14.21 -16.63
C ILE A 139 15.29 -14.30 -16.68
N VAL A 140 14.58 -13.43 -15.95
CA VAL A 140 13.13 -13.55 -15.76
C VAL A 140 12.34 -12.90 -16.89
N PHE A 141 12.79 -11.73 -17.37
CA PHE A 141 12.10 -10.93 -18.38
C PHE A 141 12.83 -10.96 -19.73
N GLY A 142 14.13 -11.23 -19.74
CA GLY A 142 14.95 -11.20 -20.95
C GLY A 142 15.73 -9.90 -21.11
N ARG A 143 16.73 -9.91 -22.00
CA ARG A 143 17.65 -8.78 -22.21
C ARG A 143 16.97 -7.52 -22.76
N GLU A 144 15.83 -7.67 -23.44
CA GLU A 144 15.05 -6.56 -23.98
C GLU A 144 14.56 -5.59 -22.88
N TYR A 145 14.46 -6.06 -21.64
CA TYR A 145 14.03 -5.28 -20.48
C TYR A 145 15.19 -4.77 -19.60
N ALA A 146 16.44 -4.91 -20.02
CA ALA A 146 17.60 -4.49 -19.21
C ALA A 146 17.53 -3.02 -18.78
N ASN A 147 16.97 -2.15 -19.63
CA ASN A 147 16.81 -0.72 -19.35
C ASN A 147 15.81 -0.42 -18.21
N SER A 148 14.93 -1.36 -17.84
CA SER A 148 14.04 -1.26 -16.68
C SER A 148 14.78 -1.02 -15.36
N ILE A 149 16.06 -1.41 -15.29
CA ILE A 149 16.88 -1.29 -14.08
C ILE A 149 16.98 0.16 -13.57
N SER A 150 16.98 1.13 -14.50
CA SER A 150 17.03 2.55 -14.18
C SER A 150 15.83 3.00 -13.32
N TYR A 151 14.61 2.57 -13.70
CA TYR A 151 13.41 2.83 -12.92
C TYR A 151 13.39 2.06 -11.59
N ILE A 152 13.92 0.83 -11.57
CA ILE A 152 13.97 0.03 -10.35
C ILE A 152 14.78 0.73 -9.26
N TYR A 153 15.94 1.30 -9.59
CA TYR A 153 16.75 1.99 -8.58
C TYR A 153 16.01 3.17 -7.96
N LEU A 154 15.20 3.90 -8.73
CA LEU A 154 14.33 4.95 -8.19
C LEU A 154 13.21 4.38 -7.31
N PHE A 155 12.57 3.29 -7.75
CA PHE A 155 11.53 2.62 -6.97
C PHE A 155 12.04 2.02 -5.67
N VAL A 156 13.26 1.46 -5.65
CA VAL A 156 13.85 0.88 -4.43
C VAL A 156 13.92 1.94 -3.34
N CYS A 157 14.36 3.16 -3.68
CA CYS A 157 14.38 4.27 -2.74
C CYS A 157 12.99 4.65 -2.18
N LEU A 158 11.88 4.35 -2.88
CA LEU A 158 10.51 4.56 -2.38
C LEU A 158 10.11 3.56 -1.29
N ILE A 159 10.64 2.32 -1.35
CA ILE A 159 10.19 1.22 -0.50
C ILE A 159 10.27 1.58 0.98
N PHE A 160 11.31 2.28 1.40
CA PHE A 160 11.45 2.68 2.80
C PHE A 160 10.33 3.64 3.25
N LEU A 161 9.94 4.60 2.40
CA LEU A 161 8.84 5.51 2.71
C LEU A 161 7.51 4.75 2.80
N VAL A 162 7.30 3.78 1.91
CA VAL A 162 6.13 2.89 1.92
C VAL A 162 6.07 2.10 3.23
N PHE A 163 7.19 1.52 3.67
CA PHE A 163 7.27 0.75 4.91
C PHE A 163 6.89 1.59 6.14
N ILE A 164 7.41 2.82 6.24
CA ILE A 164 7.03 3.74 7.32
C ILE A 164 5.53 4.07 7.25
N ASP A 165 5.02 4.44 6.07
CA ASP A 165 3.59 4.77 5.88
C ASP A 165 2.68 3.59 6.27
N GLU A 166 3.03 2.36 5.86
CA GLU A 166 2.27 1.16 6.19
C GLU A 166 2.30 0.88 7.70
N SER A 167 3.46 1.02 8.34
CA SER A 167 3.61 0.86 9.79
C SER A 167 2.78 1.86 10.60
N ILE A 168 2.76 3.13 10.18
CA ILE A 168 1.92 4.15 10.83
C ILE A 168 0.44 3.88 10.53
N SER A 169 0.11 3.50 9.29
CA SER A 169 -1.27 3.22 8.87
C SER A 169 -1.93 2.09 9.66
N MET A 170 -1.14 1.15 10.18
CA MET A 170 -1.59 0.10 11.09
C MET A 170 -2.27 0.67 12.35
N LEU A 171 -1.86 1.85 12.83
CA LEU A 171 -2.50 2.52 13.97
C LEU A 171 -3.94 2.91 13.67
N TYR A 172 -4.25 3.32 12.43
CA TYR A 172 -5.63 3.64 12.05
C TYR A 172 -6.55 2.44 12.13
N LEU A 173 -6.06 1.25 11.79
CA LEU A 173 -6.80 0.01 11.94
C LEU A 173 -7.01 -0.32 13.43
N LYS A 174 -5.95 -0.22 14.24
CA LYS A 174 -6.04 -0.46 15.69
C LYS A 174 -7.09 0.41 16.36
N TYR A 175 -7.09 1.71 16.07
CA TYR A 175 -7.99 2.69 16.67
C TYR A 175 -9.31 2.85 15.90
N LYS A 176 -9.57 2.00 14.90
CA LYS A 176 -10.79 2.01 14.07
C LYS A 176 -11.08 3.38 13.42
N LYS A 177 -10.04 4.14 13.09
CA LYS A 177 -10.14 5.48 12.48
C LYS A 177 -10.23 5.39 10.95
N GLY A 178 -11.27 4.72 10.44
CA GLY A 178 -11.47 4.50 9.01
C GLY A 178 -11.56 5.79 8.19
N ASN A 179 -12.14 6.85 8.76
CA ASN A 179 -12.22 8.16 8.12
C ASN A 179 -10.84 8.77 7.85
N ILE A 180 -9.90 8.63 8.80
CA ILE A 180 -8.53 9.13 8.64
C ILE A 180 -7.80 8.30 7.60
N PHE A 181 -7.97 6.98 7.62
CA PHE A 181 -7.41 6.08 6.59
C PHE A 181 -7.92 6.43 5.18
N PHE A 182 -9.21 6.69 5.02
CA PHE A 182 -9.78 7.15 3.76
C PHE A 182 -9.20 8.50 3.33
N LEU A 183 -9.26 9.50 4.22
CA LEU A 183 -8.75 10.84 3.93
C LEU A 183 -7.28 10.82 3.52
N LYS A 184 -6.47 9.97 4.16
CA LYS A 184 -5.07 9.74 3.82
C LYS A 184 -4.90 9.39 2.33
N TRP A 185 -5.62 8.39 1.84
CA TRP A 185 -5.50 7.94 0.45
C TRP A 185 -6.02 8.98 -0.54
N VAL A 186 -7.08 9.72 -0.20
CA VAL A 186 -7.56 10.83 -1.03
C VAL A 186 -6.49 11.92 -1.13
N ILE A 187 -5.89 12.33 -0.02
CA ILE A 187 -4.79 13.30 0.00
C ILE A 187 -3.63 12.81 -0.85
N MET A 188 -3.24 11.53 -0.71
CA MET A 188 -2.15 10.95 -1.50
C MET A 188 -2.44 11.01 -3.00
N VAL A 189 -3.66 10.69 -3.45
CA VAL A 189 -4.06 10.81 -4.87
C VAL A 189 -3.96 12.25 -5.35
N ILE A 190 -4.50 13.20 -4.59
CA ILE A 190 -4.48 14.62 -4.96
C ILE A 190 -3.03 15.12 -5.08
N VAL A 191 -2.21 14.87 -4.06
CA VAL A 191 -0.81 15.31 -4.02
C VAL A 191 -0.02 14.68 -5.16
N PHE A 192 -0.21 13.37 -5.41
CA PHE A 192 0.44 12.71 -6.53
C PHE A 192 0.07 13.36 -7.87
N ILE A 193 -1.21 13.63 -8.12
CA ILE A 193 -1.66 14.25 -9.38
C ILE A 193 -1.04 15.64 -9.53
N LEU A 194 -0.97 16.43 -8.45
CA LEU A 194 -0.32 17.73 -8.46
C LEU A 194 1.17 17.62 -8.83
N PHE A 195 1.90 16.72 -8.19
CA PHE A 195 3.32 16.48 -8.52
C PHE A 195 3.49 15.95 -9.93
N TYR A 196 2.59 15.09 -10.40
CA TYR A 196 2.60 14.56 -11.76
C TYR A 196 2.54 15.69 -12.79
N PHE A 197 1.57 16.59 -12.69
CA PHE A 197 1.46 17.71 -13.64
C PHE A 197 2.68 18.63 -13.63
N ILE A 198 3.33 18.81 -12.47
CA ILE A 198 4.53 19.64 -12.33
C ILE A 198 5.76 18.94 -12.91
N LEU A 199 5.97 17.67 -12.59
CA LEU A 199 7.21 16.95 -12.87
C LEU A 199 7.22 16.24 -14.23
N PHE A 200 6.05 15.82 -14.73
CA PHE A 200 5.95 15.03 -15.95
C PHE A 200 6.52 15.78 -17.16
N LYS A 201 6.27 17.09 -17.24
CA LYS A 201 6.76 17.95 -18.33
C LYS A 201 8.29 17.92 -18.48
N ASN A 202 9.02 17.75 -17.37
CA ASN A 202 10.48 17.82 -17.35
C ASN A 202 11.16 16.45 -17.30
N TYR A 203 10.48 15.44 -16.74
CA TYR A 203 11.09 14.15 -16.39
C TYR A 203 10.36 12.91 -16.94
N PHE A 204 9.29 13.07 -17.73
CA PHE A 204 8.50 11.98 -18.33
C PHE A 204 8.19 10.85 -17.32
N ALA A 205 8.52 9.59 -17.64
CA ALA A 205 8.27 8.42 -16.79
C ALA A 205 8.94 8.50 -15.41
N ASN A 206 10.14 9.08 -15.31
CA ASN A 206 10.82 9.30 -14.03
C ASN A 206 10.04 10.28 -13.13
N GLY A 207 9.39 11.28 -13.76
CA GLY A 207 8.56 12.26 -13.06
C GLY A 207 7.44 11.63 -12.24
N LEU A 208 6.90 10.48 -12.65
CA LEU A 208 5.88 9.75 -11.89
C LEU A 208 6.44 9.07 -10.64
N ILE A 209 7.63 8.50 -10.73
CA ILE A 209 8.29 7.90 -9.57
C ILE A 209 8.58 9.02 -8.55
N PHE A 210 9.06 10.18 -9.01
CA PHE A 210 9.20 11.36 -8.16
C PHE A 210 7.87 11.90 -7.62
N SER A 211 6.76 11.74 -8.34
CA SER A 211 5.43 12.08 -7.83
C SER A 211 5.00 11.16 -6.68
N TYR A 212 5.36 9.87 -6.74
CA TYR A 212 5.20 8.98 -5.59
C TYR A 212 6.06 9.43 -4.41
N PHE A 213 7.32 9.82 -4.63
CA PHE A 213 8.17 10.36 -3.56
C PHE A 213 7.50 11.56 -2.89
N GLY A 214 7.03 12.53 -3.69
CA GLY A 214 6.33 13.71 -3.19
C GLY A 214 5.09 13.34 -2.36
N ALA A 215 4.26 12.43 -2.86
CA ALA A 215 3.05 11.99 -2.17
C ALA A 215 3.35 11.25 -0.85
N TYR A 216 4.32 10.33 -0.84
CA TYR A 216 4.71 9.60 0.36
C TYR A 216 5.41 10.51 1.39
N SER A 217 6.30 11.40 0.96
CA SER A 217 6.91 12.38 1.85
C SER A 217 5.89 13.33 2.47
N PHE A 218 4.93 13.81 1.67
CA PHE A 218 3.85 14.67 2.16
C PHE A 218 2.98 13.95 3.18
N ILE A 219 2.58 12.70 2.92
CA ILE A 219 1.73 11.98 3.86
C ILE A 219 2.47 11.66 5.16
N LEU A 220 3.76 11.35 5.13
CA LEU A 220 4.55 11.15 6.34
C LEU A 220 4.65 12.43 7.18
N ALA A 221 4.78 13.60 6.54
CA ALA A 221 4.70 14.89 7.23
C ALA A 221 3.31 15.12 7.86
N PHE A 222 2.25 14.76 7.13
CA PHE A 222 0.87 14.81 7.64
C PHE A 222 0.65 13.89 8.85
N HIS A 223 1.18 12.66 8.82
CA HIS A 223 1.18 11.73 9.96
C HIS A 223 1.87 12.33 11.17
N TYR A 224 3.07 12.88 10.99
CA TYR A 224 3.83 13.51 12.06
C TYR A 224 3.06 14.67 12.69
N PHE A 225 2.42 15.51 11.88
CA PHE A 225 1.58 16.61 12.35
C PHE A 225 0.36 16.11 13.15
N LEU A 226 -0.32 15.07 12.66
CA LEU A 226 -1.47 14.46 13.34
C LEU A 226 -1.11 13.84 14.70
N ILE A 227 0.04 13.17 14.78
CA ILE A 227 0.54 12.58 16.04
C ILE A 227 0.90 13.69 17.02
N LYS A 228 1.59 14.75 16.56
CA LYS A 228 1.97 15.89 17.40
C LYS A 228 0.78 16.64 17.98
N ILE A 229 -0.33 16.72 17.24
CA ILE A 229 -1.56 17.39 17.68
C ILE A 229 -2.41 16.49 18.61
N LYS A 230 -1.97 15.27 18.95
CA LYS A 230 -2.72 14.26 19.72
C LYS A 230 -4.09 13.87 19.15
N LYS A 231 -4.58 14.47 18.06
CA LYS A 231 -5.87 14.13 17.42
C LYS A 231 -6.04 12.66 16.99
N VAL A 232 -4.95 11.93 16.77
CA VAL A 232 -4.97 10.48 16.48
C VAL A 232 -4.89 9.64 17.77
N LEU A 233 -4.39 10.24 18.85
CA LEU A 233 -4.15 9.65 20.16
C LEU A 233 -5.14 10.10 21.24
N ASP A 234 -6.14 10.91 20.91
CA ASP A 234 -7.23 11.19 21.82
C ASP A 234 -8.06 9.92 21.96
N PHE A 235 -7.69 9.20 23.03
CA PHE A 235 -8.25 7.98 23.60
C PHE A 235 -9.71 8.17 24.02
#